data_AF-A0A918FU61-F1
#
_entry.id   AF-A0A918FU61-F1
#
_cell.length_a   1.000
_cell.length_b   1.000
_cell.length_c   1.000
_cell.angle_alpha   90.00
_cell.angle_beta   90.00
_cell.angle_gamma   90.00
#
_symmetry.space_group_name_H-M   'P 1'
#
loop_
_entity.id
_entity.type
_entity.pdbx_description
1 polymer ?
#
loop_
_entity_poly.entity_id
_entity_poly.type
_entity_poly.pdbx_seq_one_letter_code
_entity_poly.pdbx_strand_id
1 'polypeptide(L)'
;MTARAAVPTVPAEPGRAGLLLPARRRLFGWSREMAAQRGELERGWTAALQAGGAISPPPGVAAAQHLADGGGFRLPAALENQLPAAARAFFDDRVVRGGWVYLRGFGYYTADAQMYLPGRAPAPGRRFATVQQRWPRYAEFARPLAETAAREPAGWYAWLAWLAFLESAVQDVCTARWSAAVLADDRAAGVLDEVLQGLGVLLAEAAWNRWQPQGCPAGPCDRATWAERATALTSDARIPEILRELARALQGPQVAADAVRAVREGDVLWQIAAVAQTRWPALAAAHPGAPVLLVSEAFGAMAAGPVLAGMLPAGQRDRVRLALTRGSVHEEEMARVSGTAWRTGRLEADGQVVVHLDDSVFTGRTHAGLRRALTGVPAAVYLVPLTLDVGTPFNHPEEITALGRGVGEHLADLETAVRAVGGALPPAPSLWARRKAPGPPLGADDGPEEGSWEEAFERVAGGSDRLMALLWDRYAPEVRNA
;
A
#
# COMPACT_ATOMS: atom_id res chain seq x y z
N MET A 1 -26.44 60.62 -26.80
CA MET A 1 -25.08 60.04 -26.77
C MET A 1 -24.98 59.18 -25.52
N THR A 2 -25.25 57.88 -25.66
CA THR A 2 -25.25 56.92 -24.56
C THR A 2 -23.82 56.44 -24.32
N ALA A 3 -23.28 56.79 -23.16
CA ALA A 3 -22.02 56.28 -22.66
C ALA A 3 -22.11 54.74 -22.55
N ARG A 4 -21.28 54.04 -23.31
CA ARG A 4 -21.09 52.60 -23.15
C ARG A 4 -20.46 52.37 -21.78
N ALA A 5 -21.21 51.69 -20.91
CA ALA A 5 -20.72 51.16 -19.65
C ALA A 5 -19.49 50.29 -19.90
N ALA A 6 -18.47 50.47 -19.05
CA ALA A 6 -17.30 49.63 -19.00
C ALA A 6 -17.73 48.16 -18.82
N VAL A 7 -17.25 47.30 -19.72
CA VAL A 7 -17.36 45.84 -19.55
C VAL A 7 -16.64 45.47 -18.26
N PRO A 8 -17.27 44.73 -17.34
CA PRO A 8 -16.58 44.23 -16.16
C PRO A 8 -15.43 43.33 -16.61
N THR A 9 -14.21 43.70 -16.25
CA THR A 9 -13.05 42.81 -16.33
C THR A 9 -13.36 41.58 -15.50
N VAL A 10 -13.56 40.45 -16.18
CA VAL A 10 -13.61 39.12 -15.58
C VAL A 10 -12.35 38.96 -14.71
N PRO A 11 -12.47 38.51 -13.45
CA PRO A 11 -11.29 38.18 -12.66
C PRO A 11 -10.53 37.07 -13.39
N ALA A 12 -9.22 37.22 -13.55
CA ALA A 12 -8.39 36.17 -14.14
C ALA A 12 -8.61 34.85 -13.39
N GLU A 13 -8.95 33.78 -14.13
CA GLU A 13 -9.01 32.44 -13.57
C GLU A 13 -7.68 32.11 -12.86
N PRO A 14 -7.70 31.49 -11.67
CA PRO A 14 -6.48 31.01 -11.04
C PRO A 14 -5.84 29.88 -11.90
N GLY A 15 -4.77 30.22 -12.61
CA GLY A 15 -3.56 29.41 -12.61
C GLY A 15 -3.55 28.04 -13.29
N ARG A 16 -4.08 27.87 -14.51
CA ARG A 16 -3.59 26.78 -15.39
C ARG A 16 -2.38 27.24 -16.20
N ALA A 17 -1.22 27.34 -15.55
CA ALA A 17 0.05 27.29 -16.28
C ALA A 17 0.18 25.88 -16.86
N GLY A 18 -0.23 25.70 -18.12
CA GLY A 18 -0.17 24.41 -18.78
C GLY A 18 1.27 23.88 -18.78
N LEU A 19 1.44 22.62 -18.35
CA LEU A 19 2.69 21.87 -18.52
C LEU A 19 3.27 22.06 -19.92
N LEU A 20 4.56 22.41 -19.98
CA LEU A 20 5.26 22.52 -21.26
C LEU A 20 5.17 21.19 -22.02
N LEU A 21 5.00 21.29 -23.34
CA LEU A 21 4.77 20.14 -24.23
C LEU A 21 5.77 18.97 -24.03
N PRO A 22 7.08 19.20 -23.81
CA PRO A 22 8.03 18.11 -23.57
C PRO A 22 7.72 17.29 -22.30
N ALA A 23 7.38 17.96 -21.19
CA ALA A 23 7.04 17.30 -19.93
C ALA A 23 5.73 16.52 -20.05
N ARG A 24 4.75 17.08 -20.76
CA ARG A 24 3.47 16.40 -21.04
C ARG A 24 3.67 15.12 -21.87
N ARG A 25 4.48 15.19 -22.94
CA ARG A 25 4.82 14.03 -23.78
C ARG A 25 5.51 12.93 -22.97
N ARG A 26 6.41 13.31 -22.05
CA ARG A 26 7.11 12.36 -21.17
C ARG A 26 6.13 11.60 -20.27
N LEU A 27 5.23 12.30 -19.57
CA LEU A 27 4.22 11.68 -18.69
C LEU A 27 3.27 10.73 -19.45
N PHE A 28 2.85 11.09 -20.65
CA PHE A 28 2.08 10.19 -21.52
C PHE A 28 2.91 8.97 -21.95
N GLY A 29 4.19 9.18 -22.27
CA GLY A 29 5.13 8.11 -22.57
C GLY A 29 5.24 7.09 -21.42
N TRP A 30 5.47 7.58 -20.20
CA TRP A 30 5.49 6.74 -18.99
C TRP A 30 4.18 5.96 -18.83
N SER A 31 3.04 6.63 -18.93
CA SER A 31 1.72 5.99 -18.78
C SER A 31 1.53 4.82 -19.74
N ARG A 32 1.95 4.95 -21.00
CA ARG A 32 1.86 3.86 -22.00
C ARG A 32 2.84 2.72 -21.69
N GLU A 33 4.07 3.04 -21.30
CA GLU A 33 5.08 2.04 -20.95
C GLU A 33 4.62 1.19 -19.76
N MET A 34 4.16 1.83 -18.68
CA MET A 34 3.67 1.14 -17.49
C MET A 34 2.48 0.23 -17.82
N ALA A 35 1.52 0.71 -18.63
CA ALA A 35 0.39 -0.09 -19.08
C ALA A 35 0.82 -1.32 -19.93
N ALA A 36 1.80 -1.15 -20.81
CA ALA A 36 2.35 -2.25 -21.61
C ALA A 36 3.04 -3.31 -20.73
N GLN A 37 3.86 -2.87 -19.78
CA GLN A 37 4.54 -3.75 -18.82
C GLN A 37 3.54 -4.51 -17.94
N ARG A 38 2.52 -3.83 -17.41
CA ARG A 38 1.45 -4.49 -16.65
C ARG A 38 0.80 -5.60 -17.46
N GLY A 39 0.46 -5.33 -18.72
CA GLY A 39 -0.16 -6.33 -19.59
C GLY A 39 0.76 -7.52 -19.89
N GLU A 40 2.07 -7.31 -20.00
CA GLU A 40 3.05 -8.39 -20.18
C GLU A 40 3.17 -9.27 -18.93
N LEU A 41 3.32 -8.65 -17.76
CA LEU A 41 3.40 -9.35 -16.48
C LEU A 41 2.12 -10.17 -16.25
N GLU A 42 0.95 -9.60 -16.51
CA GLU A 42 -0.35 -10.26 -16.34
C GLU A 42 -0.46 -11.52 -17.21
N ARG A 43 -0.07 -11.42 -18.48
CA ARG A 43 -0.03 -12.56 -19.39
C ARG A 43 0.93 -13.63 -18.90
N GLY A 44 2.13 -13.24 -18.47
CA GLY A 44 3.14 -14.16 -17.96
C GLY A 44 2.65 -14.94 -16.74
N TRP A 45 2.05 -14.25 -15.76
CA TRP A 45 1.56 -14.89 -14.54
C TRP A 45 0.33 -15.75 -14.80
N THR A 46 -0.59 -15.29 -15.66
CA THR A 46 -1.76 -16.08 -16.05
C THR A 46 -1.34 -17.37 -16.74
N ALA A 47 -0.37 -17.31 -17.65
CA ALA A 47 0.19 -18.49 -18.30
C ALA A 47 0.87 -19.42 -17.29
N ALA A 48 1.66 -18.89 -16.35
CA ALA A 48 2.31 -19.67 -15.31
C ALA A 48 1.31 -20.39 -14.38
N LEU A 49 0.26 -19.68 -13.95
CA LEU A 49 -0.83 -20.23 -13.14
C LEU A 49 -1.57 -21.36 -13.87
N GLN A 50 -1.83 -21.20 -15.17
CA GLN A 50 -2.52 -22.21 -15.98
C GLN A 50 -1.65 -23.44 -16.29
N ALA A 51 -0.38 -23.23 -16.62
CA ALA A 51 0.54 -24.31 -17.00
C ALA A 51 0.78 -25.31 -15.85
N GLY A 52 0.71 -24.84 -14.60
CA GLY A 52 0.94 -25.69 -13.43
C GLY A 52 -0.21 -26.63 -13.08
N GLY A 53 -1.41 -26.46 -13.66
CA GLY A 53 -2.59 -27.28 -13.33
C GLY A 53 -3.06 -27.22 -11.87
N ALA A 54 -2.37 -26.44 -11.03
CA ALA A 54 -2.46 -26.47 -9.58
C ALA A 54 -3.40 -25.39 -9.01
N ILE A 55 -3.84 -24.42 -9.81
CA ILE A 55 -5.05 -23.62 -9.59
C ILE A 55 -5.81 -23.55 -10.91
N SER A 56 -7.10 -23.86 -10.89
CA SER A 56 -7.97 -23.73 -12.06
C SER A 56 -8.78 -22.42 -11.97
N PRO A 57 -8.43 -21.36 -12.71
CA PRO A 57 -9.26 -20.15 -12.76
C PRO A 57 -10.66 -20.49 -13.29
N PRO A 58 -11.72 -19.86 -12.75
CA PRO A 58 -13.08 -20.09 -13.20
C PRO A 58 -13.23 -19.69 -14.67
N PRO A 59 -14.00 -20.46 -15.47
CA PRO A 59 -14.25 -20.09 -16.86
C PRO A 59 -14.99 -18.75 -16.95
N GLY A 60 -14.66 -17.95 -17.96
CA GLY A 60 -15.42 -16.75 -18.33
C GLY A 60 -14.99 -15.43 -17.66
N VAL A 61 -14.01 -15.43 -16.74
CA VAL A 61 -13.47 -14.20 -16.13
C VAL A 61 -11.94 -14.23 -16.17
N ALA A 62 -11.33 -13.14 -16.66
CA ALA A 62 -9.87 -13.03 -16.70
C ALA A 62 -9.31 -12.88 -15.27
N ALA A 63 -8.17 -13.51 -14.97
CA ALA A 63 -7.55 -13.52 -13.65
C ALA A 63 -7.39 -12.11 -13.05
N ALA A 64 -6.94 -11.13 -13.84
CA ALA A 64 -6.76 -9.77 -13.36
C ALA A 64 -8.05 -9.04 -12.98
N GLN A 65 -9.23 -9.48 -13.47
CA GLN A 65 -10.50 -8.89 -13.04
C GLN A 65 -10.81 -9.22 -11.58
N HIS A 66 -10.19 -10.26 -11.01
CA HIS A 66 -10.29 -10.59 -9.60
C HIS A 66 -9.44 -9.68 -8.70
N LEU A 67 -8.56 -8.85 -9.28
CA LEU A 67 -7.94 -7.73 -8.58
C LEU A 67 -8.85 -6.51 -8.75
N ALA A 68 -9.23 -5.86 -7.65
CA ALA A 68 -10.03 -4.65 -7.71
C ALA A 68 -9.18 -3.46 -8.22
N ASP A 69 -9.84 -2.52 -8.91
CA ASP A 69 -9.21 -1.24 -9.24
C ASP A 69 -9.01 -0.46 -7.93
N GLY A 70 -7.80 -0.44 -7.39
CA GLY A 70 -7.48 0.12 -6.06
C GLY A 70 -7.22 -0.94 -4.97
N GLY A 71 -7.03 -2.20 -5.36
CA GLY A 71 -6.41 -3.21 -4.50
C GLY A 71 -7.36 -4.16 -3.81
N GLY A 72 -6.80 -5.30 -3.40
CA GLY A 72 -7.54 -6.43 -2.84
C GLY A 72 -8.29 -7.28 -3.87
N PHE A 73 -8.83 -8.39 -3.39
CA PHE A 73 -9.42 -9.44 -4.21
C PHE A 73 -10.94 -9.36 -4.25
N ARG A 74 -11.51 -9.69 -5.40
CA ARG A 74 -12.95 -9.77 -5.62
C ARG A 74 -13.34 -10.98 -6.48
N LEU A 75 -14.61 -11.36 -6.38
CA LEU A 75 -15.20 -12.44 -7.17
C LEU A 75 -16.61 -12.05 -7.63
N PRO A 76 -17.13 -12.63 -8.73
CA PRO A 76 -18.51 -12.42 -9.13
C PRO A 76 -19.46 -12.86 -8.01
N ALA A 77 -20.47 -12.05 -7.73
CA ALA A 77 -21.47 -12.35 -6.69
C ALA A 77 -22.22 -13.65 -6.95
N ALA A 78 -22.45 -13.98 -8.22
CA ALA A 78 -23.05 -15.25 -8.63
C ALA A 78 -22.21 -16.49 -8.25
N LEU A 79 -20.93 -16.32 -7.93
CA LEU A 79 -19.97 -17.38 -7.60
C LEU A 79 -19.57 -17.37 -6.12
N GLU A 80 -20.23 -16.58 -5.29
CA GLU A 80 -19.95 -16.47 -3.85
C GLU A 80 -20.09 -17.80 -3.10
N ASN A 81 -21.01 -18.66 -3.55
CA ASN A 81 -21.18 -20.00 -3.00
C ASN A 81 -19.94 -20.90 -3.17
N GLN A 82 -19.04 -20.57 -4.09
CA GLN A 82 -17.78 -21.29 -4.30
C GLN A 82 -16.69 -20.94 -3.27
N LEU A 83 -16.87 -19.88 -2.48
CA LEU A 83 -15.97 -19.61 -1.36
C LEU A 83 -16.04 -20.74 -0.33
N PRO A 84 -14.91 -21.13 0.29
CA PRO A 84 -14.95 -22.01 1.46
C PRO A 84 -15.81 -21.44 2.59
N ALA A 85 -16.45 -22.30 3.39
CA ALA A 85 -17.28 -21.84 4.52
C ALA A 85 -16.50 -20.95 5.50
N ALA A 86 -15.25 -21.32 5.80
CA ALA A 86 -14.33 -20.51 6.60
C ALA A 86 -14.08 -19.12 6.00
N ALA A 87 -13.97 -19.01 4.68
CA ALA A 87 -13.77 -17.71 4.03
C ALA A 87 -15.03 -16.83 4.11
N ARG A 88 -16.22 -17.40 3.90
CA ARG A 88 -17.48 -16.65 4.06
C ARG A 88 -17.70 -16.18 5.50
N ALA A 89 -17.30 -17.00 6.47
CA ALA A 89 -17.38 -16.64 7.88
C ALA A 89 -16.35 -15.56 8.24
N PHE A 90 -15.09 -15.69 7.81
CA PHE A 90 -14.04 -14.72 8.08
C PHE A 90 -14.35 -13.34 7.45
N PHE A 91 -14.78 -13.31 6.19
CA PHE A 91 -15.18 -12.09 5.48
C PHE A 91 -16.69 -11.82 5.61
N ASP A 92 -17.24 -11.91 6.82
CA ASP A 92 -18.67 -11.66 7.08
C ASP A 92 -19.09 -10.21 6.77
N ASP A 93 -18.18 -9.25 6.95
CA ASP A 93 -18.37 -7.82 6.66
C ASP A 93 -18.07 -7.42 5.20
N ARG A 94 -17.82 -8.38 4.30
CA ARG A 94 -17.52 -8.14 2.88
C ARG A 94 -18.56 -7.27 2.17
N VAL A 95 -18.10 -6.55 1.16
CA VAL A 95 -18.95 -5.66 0.36
C VAL A 95 -19.36 -6.29 -0.97
N VAL A 96 -20.63 -6.11 -1.32
CA VAL A 96 -21.21 -6.56 -2.59
C VAL A 96 -21.66 -5.34 -3.38
N ARG A 97 -21.07 -5.12 -4.57
CA ARG A 97 -21.40 -3.98 -5.43
C ARG A 97 -21.12 -4.27 -6.89
N GLY A 98 -22.03 -3.83 -7.77
CA GLY A 98 -21.85 -3.95 -9.22
C GLY A 98 -21.67 -5.40 -9.70
N GLY A 99 -22.32 -6.37 -9.03
CA GLY A 99 -22.17 -7.79 -9.34
C GLY A 99 -20.90 -8.45 -8.81
N TRP A 100 -20.09 -7.75 -8.01
CA TRP A 100 -18.86 -8.27 -7.40
C TRP A 100 -18.97 -8.33 -5.88
N VAL A 101 -18.38 -9.35 -5.29
CA VAL A 101 -18.11 -9.51 -3.86
C VAL A 101 -16.63 -9.18 -3.63
N TYR A 102 -16.33 -8.23 -2.76
CA TYR A 102 -14.98 -7.82 -2.39
C TYR A 102 -14.59 -8.53 -1.10
N LEU A 103 -13.45 -9.22 -1.08
CA LEU A 103 -12.97 -9.97 0.09
C LEU A 103 -12.34 -9.06 1.16
N ARG A 104 -12.96 -7.90 1.41
CA ARG A 104 -12.66 -6.91 2.46
C ARG A 104 -13.92 -6.08 2.75
N GLY A 105 -14.10 -5.69 4.01
CA GLY A 105 -15.20 -4.85 4.48
C GLY A 105 -14.75 -3.52 5.10
N PHE A 106 -15.69 -2.81 5.72
CA PHE A 106 -15.39 -1.54 6.40
C PHE A 106 -14.53 -1.71 7.65
N GLY A 107 -14.56 -2.87 8.31
CA GLY A 107 -13.75 -3.14 9.50
C GLY A 107 -12.25 -2.89 9.29
N TYR A 108 -11.79 -2.96 8.04
CA TYR A 108 -10.43 -2.63 7.65
C TYR A 108 -10.07 -1.14 7.83
N TYR A 109 -11.01 -0.25 7.51
CA TYR A 109 -10.79 1.19 7.43
C TYR A 109 -11.14 1.95 8.71
N THR A 110 -11.81 1.32 9.67
CA THR A 110 -12.19 1.96 10.95
C THR A 110 -11.00 2.46 11.77
N ALA A 111 -9.81 1.89 11.55
CA ALA A 111 -8.59 2.35 12.20
C ALA A 111 -8.11 3.72 11.67
N ASP A 112 -8.52 4.13 10.47
CA ASP A 112 -8.05 5.34 9.80
C ASP A 112 -8.89 6.56 10.15
N ALA A 113 -8.26 7.61 10.67
CA ALA A 113 -8.94 8.88 10.97
C ALA A 113 -9.55 9.53 9.72
N GLN A 114 -9.02 9.28 8.52
CA GLN A 114 -9.55 9.82 7.26
C GLN A 114 -10.90 9.21 6.88
N MET A 115 -11.29 8.11 7.51
CA MET A 115 -12.56 7.43 7.27
C MET A 115 -13.70 8.02 8.09
N TYR A 116 -13.48 9.17 8.71
CA TYR A 116 -14.44 9.88 9.52
C TYR A 116 -14.54 11.32 9.09
N LEU A 117 -15.69 11.93 9.36
CA LEU A 117 -15.90 13.35 9.11
C LEU A 117 -14.99 14.20 10.02
N PRO A 118 -14.60 15.42 9.59
CA PRO A 118 -13.82 16.34 10.42
C PRO A 118 -14.48 16.53 11.81
N GLY A 119 -13.69 16.38 12.87
CA GLY A 119 -14.17 16.49 14.26
C GLY A 119 -15.03 15.32 14.77
N ARG A 120 -15.32 14.31 13.94
CA ARG A 120 -16.11 13.12 14.30
C ARG A 120 -15.28 11.87 14.52
N ALA A 121 -14.02 11.88 14.11
CA ALA A 121 -13.16 10.71 14.24
C ALA A 121 -13.01 10.31 15.72
N PRO A 122 -13.29 9.05 16.11
CA PRO A 122 -13.15 8.59 17.48
C PRO A 122 -11.72 8.79 18.02
N ALA A 123 -11.53 8.78 19.33
CA ALA A 123 -10.18 8.82 19.90
C ALA A 123 -9.30 7.68 19.35
N PRO A 124 -7.97 7.86 19.17
CA PRO A 124 -7.07 6.85 18.59
C PRO A 124 -7.23 5.46 19.20
N GLY A 125 -7.25 5.36 20.54
CA GLY A 125 -7.44 4.08 21.23
C GLY A 125 -8.77 3.37 20.90
N ARG A 126 -9.85 4.11 20.59
CA ARG A 126 -11.12 3.51 20.15
C ARG A 126 -11.04 2.99 18.73
N ARG A 127 -10.40 3.73 17.82
CA ARG A 127 -10.14 3.24 16.45
C ARG A 127 -9.24 2.00 16.46
N PHE A 128 -8.20 2.00 17.29
CA PHE A 128 -7.29 0.87 17.43
C PHE A 128 -7.96 -0.39 17.96
N ALA A 129 -9.00 -0.26 18.78
CA ALA A 129 -9.73 -1.40 19.32
C ALA A 129 -10.26 -2.34 18.22
N THR A 130 -10.53 -1.84 17.01
CA THR A 130 -10.92 -2.71 15.88
C THR A 130 -9.81 -3.68 15.47
N VAL A 131 -8.53 -3.30 15.53
CA VAL A 131 -7.40 -4.20 15.27
C VAL A 131 -7.36 -5.29 16.34
N GLN A 132 -7.50 -4.90 17.60
CA GLN A 132 -7.53 -5.83 18.74
C GLN A 132 -8.70 -6.82 18.65
N GLN A 133 -9.89 -6.36 18.26
CA GLN A 133 -11.09 -7.18 18.14
C GLN A 133 -11.03 -8.15 16.94
N ARG A 134 -10.36 -7.77 15.85
CA ARG A 134 -10.19 -8.65 14.69
C ARG A 134 -9.14 -9.73 14.91
N TRP A 135 -8.11 -9.47 15.74
CA TRP A 135 -6.99 -10.39 15.88
C TRP A 135 -7.36 -11.85 16.22
N PRO A 136 -8.28 -12.14 17.17
CA PRO A 136 -8.70 -13.51 17.48
C PRO A 136 -9.25 -14.27 16.27
N ARG A 137 -9.86 -13.57 15.30
CA ARG A 137 -10.36 -14.19 14.06
C ARG A 137 -9.22 -14.70 13.19
N TYR A 138 -8.06 -14.04 13.17
CA TYR A 138 -6.90 -14.59 12.45
C TYR A 138 -6.48 -15.94 13.03
N ALA A 139 -6.40 -16.05 14.36
CA ALA A 139 -6.08 -17.31 15.04
C ALA A 139 -7.10 -18.42 14.76
N GLU A 140 -8.40 -18.09 14.77
CA GLU A 140 -9.48 -19.03 14.50
C GLU A 140 -9.46 -19.54 13.04
N PHE A 141 -9.26 -18.64 12.07
CA PHE A 141 -9.46 -18.95 10.65
C PHE A 141 -8.17 -19.29 9.88
N ALA A 142 -6.97 -19.10 10.45
CA ALA A 142 -5.70 -19.34 9.75
C ALA A 142 -5.59 -20.76 9.19
N ARG A 143 -5.81 -21.78 10.04
CA ARG A 143 -5.73 -23.20 9.65
C ARG A 143 -6.75 -23.58 8.57
N PRO A 144 -8.07 -23.41 8.75
CA PRO A 144 -9.03 -23.87 7.75
C PRO A 144 -8.91 -23.16 6.39
N LEU A 145 -8.47 -21.89 6.37
CA LEU A 145 -8.19 -21.18 5.11
C LEU A 145 -6.92 -21.69 4.43
N ALA A 146 -5.82 -21.82 5.17
CA ALA A 146 -4.56 -22.33 4.64
C ALA A 146 -4.68 -23.77 4.11
N GLU A 147 -5.31 -24.68 4.86
CA GLU A 147 -5.48 -26.08 4.45
C GLU A 147 -6.30 -26.21 3.17
N THR A 148 -7.27 -25.34 2.96
CA THR A 148 -8.08 -25.34 1.73
C THR A 148 -7.29 -24.82 0.54
N ALA A 149 -6.49 -23.76 0.72
CA ALA A 149 -5.64 -23.19 -0.33
C ALA A 149 -4.39 -24.02 -0.63
N ALA A 150 -3.94 -24.88 0.29
CA ALA A 150 -2.78 -25.74 0.11
C ALA A 150 -3.05 -26.96 -0.80
N ARG A 151 -4.33 -27.32 -1.06
CA ARG A 151 -4.73 -28.50 -1.85
C ARG A 151 -4.19 -28.48 -3.29
N GLU A 152 -4.24 -29.64 -3.96
CA GLU A 152 -3.93 -29.77 -5.38
C GLU A 152 -5.05 -30.47 -6.15
N PRO A 153 -5.66 -29.79 -7.15
CA PRO A 153 -5.57 -28.35 -7.39
C PRO A 153 -6.21 -27.55 -6.24
N ALA A 154 -5.69 -26.35 -5.96
CA ALA A 154 -6.37 -25.41 -5.10
C ALA A 154 -7.52 -24.76 -5.89
N GLY A 155 -8.70 -24.64 -5.27
CA GLY A 155 -9.79 -23.88 -5.86
C GLY A 155 -9.40 -22.40 -5.98
N TRP A 156 -9.67 -21.77 -7.12
CA TRP A 156 -9.31 -20.36 -7.36
C TRP A 156 -9.78 -19.43 -6.24
N TYR A 157 -11.04 -19.56 -5.82
CA TYR A 157 -11.58 -18.73 -4.75
C TYR A 157 -11.08 -19.09 -3.34
N ALA A 158 -10.62 -20.32 -3.13
CA ALA A 158 -9.94 -20.67 -1.88
C ALA A 158 -8.55 -20.02 -1.81
N TRP A 159 -7.83 -20.00 -2.93
CA TRP A 159 -6.54 -19.30 -3.03
C TRP A 159 -6.69 -17.79 -2.88
N LEU A 160 -7.65 -17.15 -3.58
CA LEU A 160 -7.92 -15.72 -3.40
C LEU A 160 -8.32 -15.37 -1.96
N ALA A 161 -9.13 -16.20 -1.31
CA ALA A 161 -9.48 -16.02 0.10
C ALA A 161 -8.27 -16.13 1.02
N TRP A 162 -7.34 -17.04 0.74
CA TRP A 162 -6.09 -17.16 1.49
C TRP A 162 -5.19 -15.94 1.33
N LEU A 163 -5.04 -15.42 0.11
CA LEU A 163 -4.30 -14.17 -0.13
C LEU A 163 -4.97 -12.99 0.59
N ALA A 164 -6.28 -12.84 0.47
CA ALA A 164 -7.03 -11.77 1.14
C ALA A 164 -6.90 -11.85 2.68
N PHE A 165 -6.87 -13.06 3.24
CA PHE A 165 -6.68 -13.28 4.68
C PHE A 165 -5.29 -12.84 5.13
N LEU A 166 -4.24 -13.27 4.42
CA LEU A 166 -2.86 -12.90 4.72
C LEU A 166 -2.66 -11.39 4.59
N GLU A 167 -3.21 -10.77 3.55
CA GLU A 167 -3.15 -9.30 3.39
C GLU A 167 -3.87 -8.57 4.53
N SER A 168 -5.03 -9.07 4.97
CA SER A 168 -5.75 -8.47 6.11
C SER A 168 -4.91 -8.53 7.39
N ALA A 169 -4.28 -9.68 7.66
CA ALA A 169 -3.39 -9.85 8.81
C ALA A 169 -2.15 -8.94 8.71
N VAL A 170 -1.50 -8.88 7.54
CA VAL A 170 -0.36 -8.00 7.28
C VAL A 170 -0.73 -6.54 7.55
N GLN A 171 -1.88 -6.07 7.06
CA GLN A 171 -2.27 -4.68 7.22
C GLN A 171 -2.59 -4.32 8.68
N ASP A 172 -3.19 -5.23 9.44
CA ASP A 172 -3.43 -5.04 10.87
C ASP A 172 -2.11 -5.02 11.66
N VAL A 173 -1.15 -5.85 11.29
CA VAL A 173 0.21 -5.79 11.84
C VAL A 173 0.90 -4.48 11.46
N CYS A 174 0.81 -4.01 10.22
CA CYS A 174 1.37 -2.71 9.81
C CYS A 174 0.73 -1.55 10.58
N THR A 175 -0.59 -1.59 10.79
CA THR A 175 -1.33 -0.60 11.60
C THR A 175 -0.86 -0.60 13.07
N ALA A 176 -0.69 -1.78 13.66
CA ALA A 176 -0.13 -1.93 15.00
C ALA A 176 1.32 -1.45 15.07
N ARG A 177 2.12 -1.79 14.05
CA ARG A 177 3.54 -1.46 13.98
C ARG A 177 3.78 0.04 13.78
N TRP A 178 2.92 0.71 13.01
CA TRP A 178 2.85 2.16 12.91
C TRP A 178 2.58 2.78 14.28
N SER A 179 1.57 2.26 14.99
CA SER A 179 1.20 2.75 16.32
C SER A 179 2.35 2.58 17.32
N ALA A 180 3.03 1.43 17.31
CA ALA A 180 4.23 1.19 18.11
C ALA A 180 5.37 2.17 17.76
N ALA A 181 5.58 2.45 16.47
CA ALA A 181 6.59 3.43 16.02
C ALA A 181 6.28 4.84 16.52
N VAL A 182 5.02 5.28 16.43
CA VAL A 182 4.59 6.61 16.91
C VAL A 182 4.75 6.74 18.43
N LEU A 183 4.50 5.65 19.16
CA LEU A 183 4.64 5.60 20.62
C LEU A 183 6.09 5.36 21.09
N ALA A 184 7.03 5.14 20.17
CA ALA A 184 8.41 4.74 20.46
C ALA A 184 8.49 3.48 21.35
N ASP A 185 7.61 2.50 21.10
CA ASP A 185 7.60 1.21 21.80
C ASP A 185 8.42 0.17 21.03
N ASP A 186 9.72 0.06 21.39
CA ASP A 186 10.67 -0.85 20.74
C ASP A 186 10.32 -2.33 20.96
N ARG A 187 9.71 -2.67 22.10
CA ARG A 187 9.29 -4.05 22.41
C ARG A 187 8.15 -4.46 21.47
N ALA A 188 7.12 -3.62 21.37
CA ALA A 188 5.99 -3.85 20.46
C ALA A 188 6.48 -3.89 19.01
N ALA A 189 7.35 -2.96 18.63
CA ALA A 189 7.95 -2.91 17.30
C ALA A 189 8.66 -4.22 16.93
N GLY A 190 9.54 -4.73 17.80
CA GLY A 190 10.31 -5.96 17.53
C GLY A 190 9.43 -7.19 17.30
N VAL A 191 8.42 -7.41 18.14
CA VAL A 191 7.49 -8.55 17.96
C VAL A 191 6.66 -8.39 16.69
N LEU A 192 6.16 -7.19 16.41
CA LEU A 192 5.37 -6.93 15.21
C LEU A 192 6.21 -7.09 13.93
N ASP A 193 7.50 -6.75 13.96
CA ASP A 193 8.43 -6.96 12.85
C ASP A 193 8.67 -8.47 12.58
N GLU A 194 8.80 -9.30 13.64
CA GLU A 194 8.87 -10.77 13.51
C GLU A 194 7.62 -11.34 12.84
N VAL A 195 6.44 -10.90 13.29
CA VAL A 195 5.15 -11.36 12.77
C VAL A 195 4.97 -10.90 11.32
N LEU A 196 5.30 -9.65 11.01
CA LEU A 196 5.23 -9.10 9.66
C LEU A 196 6.15 -9.85 8.70
N GLN A 197 7.36 -10.20 9.16
CA GLN A 197 8.29 -11.03 8.39
C GLN A 197 7.71 -12.43 8.13
N GLY A 198 7.14 -13.08 9.14
CA GLY A 198 6.51 -14.40 8.99
C GLY A 198 5.34 -14.38 8.01
N LEU A 199 4.42 -13.42 8.16
CA LEU A 199 3.27 -13.24 7.28
C LEU A 199 3.69 -12.86 5.86
N GLY A 200 4.69 -11.99 5.71
CA GLY A 200 5.22 -11.58 4.42
C GLY A 200 5.80 -12.76 3.63
N VAL A 201 6.46 -13.70 4.32
CA VAL A 201 6.95 -14.95 3.70
C VAL A 201 5.78 -15.85 3.28
N LEU A 202 4.77 -16.05 4.11
CA LEU A 202 3.59 -16.83 3.73
C LEU A 202 2.87 -16.22 2.53
N LEU A 203 2.78 -14.89 2.48
CA LEU A 203 2.19 -14.16 1.36
C LEU A 203 3.03 -14.33 0.08
N ALA A 204 4.35 -14.20 0.17
CA ALA A 204 5.26 -14.46 -0.94
C ALA A 204 5.18 -15.90 -1.46
N GLU A 205 5.07 -16.88 -0.56
CA GLU A 205 4.88 -18.28 -0.93
C GLU A 205 3.57 -18.50 -1.68
N ALA A 206 2.47 -17.96 -1.13
CA ALA A 206 1.14 -18.15 -1.68
C ALA A 206 0.92 -17.39 -3.00
N ALA A 207 1.56 -16.24 -3.19
CA ALA A 207 1.33 -15.37 -4.34
C ALA A 207 2.38 -15.50 -5.45
N TRP A 208 3.63 -15.80 -5.10
CA TRP A 208 4.77 -15.73 -6.03
C TRP A 208 5.53 -17.05 -6.12
N ASN A 209 6.11 -17.55 -5.02
CA ASN A 209 7.08 -18.65 -5.10
C ASN A 209 6.47 -19.91 -5.72
N ARG A 210 5.18 -20.13 -5.47
CA ARG A 210 4.45 -21.26 -6.03
C ARG A 210 4.12 -21.11 -7.52
N TRP A 211 4.03 -19.90 -8.04
CA TRP A 211 3.38 -19.59 -9.33
C TRP A 211 4.21 -18.73 -10.28
N GLN A 212 5.49 -18.51 -9.96
CA GLN A 212 6.32 -17.63 -10.75
C GLN A 212 6.38 -18.04 -12.24
N PRO A 213 6.65 -17.10 -13.16
CA PRO A 213 6.99 -17.42 -14.54
C PRO A 213 8.38 -18.07 -14.66
N GLN A 214 8.49 -19.16 -15.42
CA GLN A 214 9.76 -19.91 -15.60
C GLN A 214 10.98 -19.00 -15.77
N GLY A 215 12.05 -19.31 -15.04
CA GLY A 215 13.30 -18.54 -15.06
C GLY A 215 13.32 -17.33 -14.11
N CYS A 216 12.22 -17.05 -13.41
CA CYS A 216 12.21 -16.02 -12.37
C CYS A 216 12.76 -16.56 -11.03
N PRO A 217 13.45 -15.73 -10.24
CA PRO A 217 13.86 -16.10 -8.89
C PRO A 217 12.63 -16.33 -8.00
N ALA A 218 12.67 -17.41 -7.22
CA ALA A 218 11.66 -17.70 -6.22
C ALA A 218 12.30 -18.26 -4.95
N GLY A 219 11.72 -17.90 -3.81
CA GLY A 219 12.01 -18.51 -2.54
C GLY A 219 11.46 -19.94 -2.45
N PRO A 220 11.79 -20.67 -1.37
CA PRO A 220 11.16 -21.94 -1.10
C PRO A 220 9.65 -21.76 -0.90
N CYS A 221 8.88 -22.79 -1.24
CA CYS A 221 7.44 -22.85 -0.98
C CYS A 221 7.13 -24.21 -0.35
N ASP A 222 6.64 -24.21 0.88
CA ASP A 222 6.18 -25.42 1.56
C ASP A 222 4.75 -25.23 2.05
N ARG A 223 3.83 -25.55 1.14
CA ARG A 223 2.39 -25.42 1.40
C ARG A 223 1.86 -26.36 2.47
N ALA A 224 2.55 -27.48 2.74
CA ALA A 224 2.10 -28.43 3.75
C ALA A 224 2.19 -27.82 5.16
N THR A 225 3.11 -26.88 5.36
CA THR A 225 3.33 -26.19 6.63
C THR A 225 2.63 -24.84 6.73
N TRP A 226 1.93 -24.36 5.68
CA TRP A 226 1.23 -23.07 5.71
C TRP A 226 0.26 -22.95 6.88
N ALA A 227 -0.55 -23.98 7.13
CA ALA A 227 -1.54 -23.97 8.20
C ALA A 227 -0.90 -23.88 9.59
N GLU A 228 0.15 -24.67 9.83
CA GLU A 228 0.89 -24.65 11.10
C GLU A 228 1.60 -23.31 11.32
N ARG A 229 2.34 -22.82 10.32
CA ARG A 229 3.07 -21.56 10.38
C ARG A 229 2.15 -20.36 10.56
N ALA A 230 1.04 -20.31 9.83
CA ALA A 230 0.05 -19.25 9.98
C ALA A 230 -0.58 -19.28 11.37
N THR A 231 -0.98 -20.45 11.86
CA THR A 231 -1.54 -20.61 13.20
C THR A 231 -0.54 -20.17 14.28
N ALA A 232 0.73 -20.55 14.16
CA ALA A 232 1.78 -20.18 15.10
C ALA A 232 1.96 -18.66 15.17
N LEU A 233 1.96 -17.97 14.02
CA LEU A 233 2.05 -16.52 13.95
C LEU A 233 0.81 -15.83 14.53
N THR A 234 -0.40 -16.25 14.13
CA THR A 234 -1.64 -15.57 14.54
C THR A 234 -2.04 -15.86 15.97
N SER A 235 -1.58 -16.98 16.54
CA SER A 235 -1.90 -17.43 17.91
C SER A 235 -0.78 -17.13 18.91
N ASP A 236 0.27 -16.42 18.51
CA ASP A 236 1.35 -16.01 19.41
C ASP A 236 0.78 -15.16 20.55
N ALA A 237 0.93 -15.63 21.78
CA ALA A 237 0.40 -14.98 22.98
C ALA A 237 0.94 -13.56 23.21
N ARG A 238 2.11 -13.24 22.64
CA ARG A 238 2.71 -11.90 22.70
C ARG A 238 1.85 -10.87 21.95
N ILE A 239 1.13 -11.27 20.89
CA ILE A 239 0.40 -10.32 20.04
C ILE A 239 -0.82 -9.75 20.75
N PRO A 240 -1.74 -10.54 21.34
CA PRO A 240 -2.85 -9.98 22.11
C PRO A 240 -2.41 -9.13 23.31
N GLU A 241 -1.25 -9.43 23.90
CA GLU A 241 -0.64 -8.60 24.95
C GLU A 241 -0.25 -7.22 24.42
N ILE A 242 0.57 -7.19 23.36
CA ILE A 242 1.03 -5.95 22.73
C ILE A 242 -0.14 -5.10 22.22
N LEU A 243 -1.12 -5.72 21.54
CA LEU A 243 -2.29 -4.99 21.07
C LEU A 243 -3.07 -4.34 22.21
N ARG A 244 -3.16 -5.00 23.37
CA ARG A 244 -3.82 -4.43 24.56
C ARG A 244 -3.01 -3.28 25.17
N GLU A 245 -1.69 -3.42 25.22
CA GLU A 245 -0.77 -2.38 25.74
C GLU A 245 -0.81 -1.13 24.85
N LEU A 246 -0.69 -1.31 23.53
CA LEU A 246 -0.84 -0.23 22.54
C LEU A 246 -2.21 0.43 22.65
N ALA A 247 -3.29 -0.33 22.71
CA ALA A 247 -4.65 0.21 22.86
C ALA A 247 -4.78 1.10 24.11
N ARG A 248 -4.18 0.71 25.23
CA ARG A 248 -4.19 1.50 26.47
C ARG A 248 -3.34 2.77 26.33
N ALA A 249 -2.15 2.67 25.74
CA ALA A 249 -1.29 3.84 25.50
C ALA A 249 -1.98 4.87 24.58
N LEU A 250 -2.68 4.41 23.53
CA LEU A 250 -3.40 5.23 22.56
C LEU A 250 -4.66 5.93 23.11
N GLN A 251 -5.06 5.65 24.36
CA GLN A 251 -6.13 6.38 25.05
C GLN A 251 -5.61 7.61 25.81
N GLY A 252 -4.29 7.83 25.86
CA GLY A 252 -3.70 8.96 26.56
C GLY A 252 -4.18 10.32 26.00
N PRO A 253 -4.39 11.33 26.87
CA PRO A 253 -4.94 12.63 26.45
C PRO A 253 -4.02 13.45 25.53
N GLN A 254 -2.75 13.06 25.39
CA GLN A 254 -1.76 13.71 24.54
C GLN A 254 -1.48 12.95 23.23
N VAL A 255 -2.19 11.85 22.97
CA VAL A 255 -1.96 11.04 21.77
C VAL A 255 -2.61 11.70 20.57
N ALA A 256 -1.80 11.99 19.54
CA ALA A 256 -2.27 12.60 18.31
C ALA A 256 -3.24 11.67 17.55
N ALA A 257 -4.20 12.27 16.83
CA ALA A 257 -5.22 11.53 16.09
C ALA A 257 -4.64 10.52 15.09
N ASP A 258 -3.49 10.82 14.50
CA ASP A 258 -2.80 10.02 13.49
C ASP A 258 -1.86 8.95 14.07
N ALA A 259 -1.82 8.78 15.40
CA ALA A 259 -1.11 7.67 16.03
C ALA A 259 -1.66 6.30 15.62
N VAL A 260 -2.88 6.25 15.06
CA VAL A 260 -3.50 5.07 14.47
C VAL A 260 -3.94 5.41 13.06
N ARG A 261 -3.50 4.58 12.10
CA ARG A 261 -3.90 4.68 10.70
C ARG A 261 -4.02 3.28 10.10
N ALA A 262 -4.99 3.07 9.24
CA ALA A 262 -4.98 1.89 8.39
C ALA A 262 -3.82 2.04 7.39
N VAL A 263 -2.86 1.12 7.46
CA VAL A 263 -1.75 1.07 6.51
C VAL A 263 -2.20 0.28 5.28
N ARG A 264 -2.33 0.98 4.15
CA ARG A 264 -3.03 0.54 2.94
C ARG A 264 -2.12 -0.23 1.99
N GLU A 265 -1.72 -1.43 2.39
CA GLU A 265 -0.79 -2.26 1.61
C GLU A 265 -1.50 -3.18 0.58
N GLY A 266 -2.81 -2.99 0.38
CA GLY A 266 -3.65 -3.95 -0.35
C GLY A 266 -3.40 -4.11 -1.85
N ASP A 267 -2.60 -3.21 -2.44
CA ASP A 267 -2.13 -3.23 -3.84
C ASP A 267 -0.70 -3.75 -3.97
N VAL A 268 -0.01 -3.90 -2.83
CA VAL A 268 1.44 -3.97 -2.76
C VAL A 268 1.91 -5.34 -3.22
N LEU A 269 1.13 -6.42 -3.05
CA LEU A 269 1.55 -7.76 -3.42
C LEU A 269 1.88 -7.93 -4.91
N TRP A 270 0.95 -7.56 -5.79
CA TRP A 270 1.18 -7.60 -7.23
C TRP A 270 2.35 -6.69 -7.62
N GLN A 271 2.45 -5.51 -7.01
CA GLN A 271 3.49 -4.54 -7.31
C GLN A 271 4.88 -5.02 -6.85
N ILE A 272 4.98 -5.64 -5.67
CA ILE A 272 6.21 -6.24 -5.15
C ILE A 272 6.63 -7.40 -6.04
N ALA A 273 5.71 -8.28 -6.42
CA ALA A 273 6.05 -9.39 -7.30
C ALA A 273 6.50 -8.91 -8.69
N ALA A 274 5.91 -7.83 -9.21
CA ALA A 274 6.43 -7.19 -10.40
C ALA A 274 7.84 -6.60 -10.21
N VAL A 275 8.13 -6.00 -9.06
CA VAL A 275 9.48 -5.55 -8.69
C VAL A 275 10.44 -6.74 -8.59
N ALA A 276 10.03 -7.84 -7.97
CA ALA A 276 10.80 -9.07 -7.86
C ALA A 276 11.12 -9.66 -9.25
N GLN A 277 10.19 -9.56 -10.21
CA GLN A 277 10.41 -10.02 -11.57
C GLN A 277 11.33 -9.10 -12.38
N THR A 278 11.13 -7.79 -12.28
CA THR A 278 11.71 -6.83 -13.25
C THR A 278 12.94 -6.10 -12.75
N ARG A 279 13.07 -5.93 -11.42
CA ARG A 279 14.15 -5.14 -10.80
C ARG A 279 15.18 -6.03 -10.13
N TRP A 280 14.72 -7.02 -9.38
CA TRP A 280 15.60 -7.83 -8.56
C TRP A 280 16.67 -8.60 -9.36
N PRO A 281 16.39 -9.24 -10.51
CA PRO A 281 17.42 -9.93 -11.29
C PRO A 281 18.53 -8.99 -11.76
N ALA A 282 18.16 -7.77 -12.20
CA ALA A 282 19.12 -6.74 -12.60
C ALA A 282 19.97 -6.27 -11.42
N LEU A 283 19.37 -6.08 -10.24
CA LEU A 283 20.09 -5.71 -9.03
C LEU A 283 21.08 -6.80 -8.59
N ALA A 284 20.63 -8.06 -8.56
CA ALA A 284 21.44 -9.20 -8.17
C ALA A 284 22.62 -9.44 -9.13
N ALA A 285 22.42 -9.18 -10.42
CA ALA A 285 23.47 -9.26 -11.44
C ALA A 285 24.50 -8.12 -11.33
N ALA A 286 24.05 -6.90 -11.01
CA ALA A 286 24.93 -5.75 -10.82
C ALA A 286 25.78 -5.83 -9.54
N HIS A 287 25.25 -6.51 -8.50
CA HIS A 287 25.90 -6.64 -7.20
C HIS A 287 25.97 -8.10 -6.74
N PRO A 288 26.77 -8.93 -7.42
CA PRO A 288 26.85 -10.35 -7.09
C PRO A 288 27.50 -10.54 -5.71
N GLY A 289 26.70 -10.97 -4.74
CA GLY A 289 27.16 -11.32 -3.39
C GLY A 289 27.20 -10.17 -2.38
N ALA A 290 26.87 -8.93 -2.79
CA ALA A 290 26.85 -7.81 -1.85
C ALA A 290 25.69 -7.96 -0.84
N PRO A 291 25.90 -7.61 0.45
CA PRO A 291 24.80 -7.52 1.41
C PRO A 291 23.82 -6.43 0.98
N VAL A 292 22.53 -6.70 1.14
CA VAL A 292 21.44 -5.82 0.69
C VAL A 292 20.64 -5.34 1.89
N LEU A 293 20.41 -4.03 1.97
CA LEU A 293 19.50 -3.42 2.94
C LEU A 293 18.21 -3.02 2.21
N LEU A 294 17.12 -3.76 2.44
CA LEU A 294 15.79 -3.35 1.98
C LEU A 294 15.21 -2.38 2.99
N VAL A 295 15.04 -1.13 2.59
CA VAL A 295 14.50 -0.06 3.43
C VAL A 295 13.09 0.28 2.96
N SER A 296 12.10 -0.08 3.77
CA SER A 296 10.67 0.09 3.46
C SER A 296 10.11 1.36 4.10
N GLU A 297 9.37 2.16 3.34
CA GLU A 297 8.69 3.35 3.86
C GLU A 297 7.49 2.98 4.76
N ALA A 298 7.49 3.51 5.98
CA ALA A 298 6.61 3.09 7.07
C ALA A 298 5.12 3.46 6.89
N PHE A 299 4.75 4.12 5.80
CA PHE A 299 3.35 4.50 5.55
C PHE A 299 2.67 3.63 4.49
N GLY A 300 3.27 3.50 3.30
CA GLY A 300 2.64 2.80 2.18
C GLY A 300 3.34 1.52 1.73
N ALA A 301 4.55 1.23 2.25
CA ALA A 301 5.36 0.12 1.79
C ALA A 301 5.94 -0.73 2.93
N MET A 302 5.37 -0.68 4.13
CA MET A 302 5.88 -1.39 5.32
C MET A 302 6.06 -2.89 5.07
N ALA A 303 5.11 -3.48 4.34
CA ALA A 303 5.12 -4.91 4.03
C ALA A 303 6.05 -5.25 2.84
N ALA A 304 6.48 -4.25 2.06
CA ALA A 304 7.21 -4.47 0.81
C ALA A 304 8.54 -5.20 1.02
N GLY A 305 9.37 -4.78 1.97
CA GLY A 305 10.63 -5.44 2.31
C GLY A 305 10.45 -6.90 2.74
N PRO A 306 9.65 -7.16 3.80
CA PRO A 306 9.33 -8.52 4.25
C PRO A 306 8.83 -9.46 3.15
N VAL A 307 7.88 -9.01 2.33
CA VAL A 307 7.30 -9.81 1.25
C VAL A 307 8.33 -10.02 0.13
N LEU A 308 9.04 -8.97 -0.30
CA LEU A 308 10.07 -9.08 -1.33
C LEU A 308 11.17 -10.06 -0.90
N ALA A 309 11.64 -9.97 0.34
CA ALA A 309 12.64 -10.90 0.89
C ALA A 309 12.12 -12.36 0.91
N GLY A 310 10.83 -12.56 1.18
CA GLY A 310 10.18 -13.88 1.09
C GLY A 310 10.10 -14.46 -0.33
N MET A 311 10.10 -13.59 -1.35
CA MET A 311 10.11 -13.99 -2.77
C MET A 311 11.50 -14.44 -3.25
N LEU A 312 12.56 -14.17 -2.48
CA LEU A 312 13.93 -14.43 -2.91
C LEU A 312 14.36 -15.88 -2.64
N PRO A 313 15.18 -16.48 -3.54
CA PRO A 313 15.89 -17.73 -3.26
C PRO A 313 16.69 -17.64 -1.97
N ALA A 314 16.86 -18.77 -1.25
CA ALA A 314 17.52 -18.81 0.05
C ALA A 314 18.87 -18.03 0.08
N GLY A 315 19.80 -18.33 -0.84
CA GLY A 315 21.10 -17.65 -0.87
C GLY A 315 21.06 -16.15 -1.23
N GLN A 316 19.96 -15.64 -1.78
CA GLN A 316 19.73 -14.21 -1.98
C GLN A 316 18.93 -13.58 -0.83
N ARG A 317 18.13 -14.36 -0.12
CA ARG A 317 17.45 -13.93 1.10
C ARG A 317 18.42 -13.76 2.26
N ASP A 318 19.42 -14.65 2.38
CA ASP A 318 20.38 -14.64 3.50
C ASP A 318 21.28 -13.39 3.55
N ARG A 319 21.41 -12.68 2.42
CA ARG A 319 22.14 -11.40 2.33
C ARG A 319 21.27 -10.17 2.60
N VAL A 320 19.96 -10.35 2.78
CA VAL A 320 19.00 -9.26 2.94
C VAL A 320 18.78 -8.94 4.41
N ARG A 321 18.95 -7.66 4.74
CA ARG A 321 18.50 -7.06 5.99
C ARG A 321 17.30 -6.17 5.70
N LEU A 322 16.35 -6.16 6.63
CA LEU A 322 15.16 -5.32 6.56
C LEU A 322 15.34 -4.10 7.47
N ALA A 323 14.91 -2.95 7.00
CA ALA A 323 14.79 -1.74 7.79
C ALA A 323 13.52 -1.00 7.41
N LEU A 324 13.02 -0.21 8.35
CA LEU A 324 11.91 0.71 8.13
C LEU A 324 12.42 2.14 8.23
N THR A 325 11.96 2.98 7.31
CA THR A 325 12.20 4.42 7.28
C THR A 325 10.86 5.15 7.37
N ARG A 326 10.86 6.39 7.83
CA ARG A 326 9.67 7.25 7.77
C ARG A 326 10.05 8.58 7.15
N GLY A 327 9.73 8.72 5.88
CA GLY A 327 9.69 9.99 5.18
C GLY A 327 8.25 10.32 4.75
N SER A 328 7.94 11.60 4.56
CA SER A 328 6.72 11.98 3.84
C SER A 328 7.00 13.17 2.93
N VAL A 329 6.50 13.10 1.70
CA VAL A 329 6.48 14.25 0.78
C VAL A 329 5.49 15.33 1.23
N HIS A 330 4.50 14.94 2.04
CA HIS A 330 3.51 15.80 2.67
C HIS A 330 3.97 16.30 4.04
N GLU A 331 5.28 16.34 4.32
CA GLU A 331 5.84 16.72 5.62
C GLU A 331 5.27 18.04 6.18
N GLU A 332 4.91 19.05 5.37
CA GLU A 332 4.26 20.28 5.88
C GLU A 332 2.78 20.08 6.22
N GLU A 333 2.07 19.26 5.46
CA GLU A 333 0.67 18.90 5.74
C GLU A 333 0.58 17.92 6.93
N MET A 334 1.59 17.07 7.09
CA MET A 334 1.83 16.21 8.24
C MET A 334 2.40 16.99 9.44
N ALA A 335 3.21 18.04 9.24
CA ALA A 335 3.76 18.87 10.32
C ALA A 335 2.73 19.84 10.91
N ARG A 336 1.60 20.09 10.21
CA ARG A 336 0.39 20.68 10.82
C ARG A 336 -0.24 19.76 11.88
N VAL A 337 0.23 18.52 11.99
CA VAL A 337 -0.13 17.57 13.04
C VAL A 337 0.99 17.54 14.08
N SER A 338 0.69 18.00 15.29
CA SER A 338 1.68 18.11 16.37
C SER A 338 2.17 16.71 16.80
N GLY A 339 3.48 16.48 16.73
CA GLY A 339 4.13 15.32 17.35
C GLY A 339 4.43 14.13 16.44
N THR A 340 4.07 14.17 15.15
CA THR A 340 4.27 13.04 14.23
C THR A 340 5.41 13.20 13.22
N ALA A 341 6.25 14.22 13.39
CA ALA A 341 7.51 14.37 12.67
C ALA A 341 8.61 13.42 13.23
N TRP A 342 8.36 12.10 13.23
CA TRP A 342 9.44 11.14 13.40
C TRP A 342 10.21 11.08 12.09
N ARG A 343 11.47 11.52 12.13
CA ARG A 343 12.40 11.42 11.01
C ARG A 343 13.14 10.10 11.14
N THR A 344 13.39 9.45 10.01
CA THR A 344 14.28 8.29 9.94
C THR A 344 15.55 8.55 10.75
N GLY A 345 15.74 7.73 11.78
CA GLY A 345 16.97 7.73 12.56
C GLY A 345 18.17 7.33 11.72
N ARG A 346 19.36 7.29 12.32
CA ARG A 346 20.56 6.83 11.61
C ARG A 346 20.41 5.37 11.19
N LEU A 347 20.68 5.07 9.91
CA LEU A 347 20.61 3.73 9.34
C LEU A 347 21.99 3.30 8.83
N GLU A 348 22.58 2.29 9.46
CA GLU A 348 23.92 1.83 9.10
C GLU A 348 23.92 1.04 7.78
N ALA A 349 24.66 1.56 6.81
CA ALA A 349 24.67 1.06 5.43
C ALA A 349 26.07 0.79 4.88
N ASP A 350 27.12 0.79 5.72
CA ASP A 350 28.50 0.57 5.27
C ASP A 350 28.64 -0.73 4.46
N GLY A 351 29.19 -0.62 3.25
CA GLY A 351 29.39 -1.73 2.33
C GLY A 351 28.12 -2.41 1.79
N GLN A 352 26.92 -1.89 2.11
CA GLN A 352 25.64 -2.49 1.70
C GLN A 352 25.09 -1.84 0.43
N VAL A 353 24.36 -2.63 -0.35
CA VAL A 353 23.47 -2.13 -1.40
C VAL A 353 22.14 -1.78 -0.77
N VAL A 354 21.81 -0.49 -0.71
CA VAL A 354 20.56 0.01 -0.14
C VAL A 354 19.48 0.05 -1.22
N VAL A 355 18.34 -0.57 -0.96
CA VAL A 355 17.17 -0.54 -1.83
C VAL A 355 16.03 0.14 -1.10
N HIS A 356 15.68 1.34 -1.55
CA HIS A 356 14.56 2.10 -1.02
C HIS A 356 13.25 1.64 -1.66
N LEU A 357 12.38 1.02 -0.89
CA LEU A 357 11.05 0.55 -1.28
C LEU A 357 10.01 1.57 -0.82
N ASP A 358 9.29 2.14 -1.77
CA ASP A 358 8.31 3.21 -1.56
C ASP A 358 7.03 2.86 -2.34
N ASP A 359 5.85 3.18 -1.82
CA ASP A 359 4.58 2.81 -2.44
C ASP A 359 4.34 3.62 -3.71
N SER A 360 4.71 4.89 -3.67
CA SER A 360 4.51 5.83 -4.76
C SER A 360 5.51 6.98 -4.69
N VAL A 361 6.17 7.28 -5.80
CA VAL A 361 7.09 8.42 -5.88
C VAL A 361 6.63 9.46 -6.91
N PHE A 362 6.77 10.73 -6.54
CA PHE A 362 6.66 11.87 -7.47
C PHE A 362 7.77 12.92 -7.28
N THR A 363 8.15 13.27 -6.04
CA THR A 363 9.25 14.23 -5.78
C THR A 363 10.60 13.59 -5.48
N GLY A 364 10.62 12.33 -5.03
CA GLY A 364 11.82 11.69 -4.50
C GLY A 364 12.32 12.28 -3.17
N ARG A 365 11.54 13.13 -2.48
CA ARG A 365 11.95 13.73 -1.19
C ARG A 365 12.14 12.68 -0.10
N THR A 366 11.29 11.65 -0.05
CA THR A 366 11.43 10.49 0.87
C THR A 366 12.78 9.80 0.66
N HIS A 367 13.11 9.50 -0.59
CA HIS A 367 14.41 8.93 -0.97
C HIS A 367 15.59 9.83 -0.59
N ALA A 368 15.51 11.15 -0.83
CA ALA A 368 16.55 12.09 -0.42
C ALA A 368 16.68 12.18 1.12
N GLY A 369 15.56 12.08 1.84
CA GLY A 369 15.51 11.94 3.30
C GLY A 369 16.26 10.71 3.78
N LEU A 370 15.95 9.54 3.21
CA LEU A 370 16.66 8.30 3.49
C LEU A 370 18.17 8.44 3.27
N ARG A 371 18.61 8.99 2.12
CA ARG A 371 20.04 9.18 1.84
C ARG A 371 20.78 9.99 2.90
N ARG A 372 20.11 10.96 3.53
CA ARG A 372 20.68 11.75 4.65
C ARG A 372 20.71 10.99 5.97
N ALA A 373 19.82 10.02 6.13
CA ALA A 373 19.73 9.16 7.32
C ALA A 373 20.75 8.00 7.29
N LEU A 374 21.26 7.64 6.11
CA LEU A 374 22.27 6.59 5.97
C LEU A 374 23.61 7.00 6.62
N THR A 375 24.20 6.08 7.38
CA THR A 375 25.56 6.17 7.94
C THR A 375 26.49 5.11 7.32
N GLY A 376 27.80 5.34 7.40
CA GLY A 376 28.80 4.56 6.68
C GLY A 376 28.89 4.94 5.19
N VAL A 377 29.58 4.12 4.39
CA VAL A 377 29.69 4.29 2.93
C VAL A 377 28.95 3.16 2.22
N PRO A 378 27.69 3.36 1.78
CA PRO A 378 26.96 2.34 1.04
C PRO A 378 27.63 2.05 -0.31
N ALA A 379 27.62 0.79 -0.72
CA ALA A 379 28.14 0.36 -2.02
C ALA A 379 27.30 0.92 -3.18
N ALA A 380 25.98 0.96 -2.99
CA ALA A 380 25.04 1.59 -3.89
C ALA A 380 23.75 1.95 -3.15
N VAL A 381 22.98 2.89 -3.69
CA VAL A 381 21.66 3.27 -3.16
C VAL A 381 20.69 3.42 -4.33
N TYR A 382 19.65 2.59 -4.34
CA TYR A 382 18.65 2.52 -5.40
C TYR A 382 17.27 2.94 -4.88
N LEU A 383 16.50 3.56 -5.77
CA LEU A 383 15.08 3.82 -5.57
C LEU A 383 14.27 2.81 -6.37
N VAL A 384 13.44 2.02 -5.68
CA VAL A 384 12.58 1.00 -6.28
C VAL A 384 11.15 1.25 -5.82
N PRO A 385 10.44 2.19 -6.46
CA PRO A 385 9.07 2.48 -6.11
C PRO A 385 8.14 1.40 -6.68
N LEU A 386 7.06 1.10 -5.96
CA LEU A 386 6.02 0.18 -6.40
C LEU A 386 5.11 0.81 -7.46
N THR A 387 4.87 2.12 -7.35
CA THR A 387 4.11 2.90 -8.33
C THR A 387 4.79 4.24 -8.65
N LEU A 388 4.45 4.83 -9.80
CA LEU A 388 4.95 6.15 -10.20
C LEU A 388 3.81 7.14 -10.41
N ASP A 389 3.90 8.28 -9.75
CA ASP A 389 2.88 9.32 -9.85
C ASP A 389 3.08 10.21 -11.09
N VAL A 390 2.21 9.96 -12.06
CA VAL A 390 2.09 10.74 -13.29
C VAL A 390 1.06 11.86 -13.20
N GLY A 391 0.18 11.83 -12.19
CA GLY A 391 -0.94 12.77 -12.08
C GLY A 391 -0.55 14.04 -11.32
N THR A 392 0.28 13.96 -10.27
CA THR A 392 0.59 15.15 -9.45
C THR A 392 1.42 16.13 -10.29
N PRO A 393 2.46 15.69 -11.03
CA PRO A 393 3.14 16.57 -11.96
C PRO A 393 2.22 17.18 -13.02
N PHE A 394 1.12 16.48 -13.37
CA PHE A 394 0.16 16.92 -14.37
C PHE A 394 -0.86 17.94 -13.86
N ASN A 395 -1.46 17.66 -12.71
CA ASN A 395 -2.55 18.43 -12.12
C ASN A 395 -2.02 19.55 -11.20
N HIS A 396 -0.87 19.33 -10.56
CA HIS A 396 -0.26 20.19 -9.54
C HIS A 396 1.23 20.44 -9.82
N PRO A 397 1.59 21.00 -10.98
CA PRO A 397 3.00 21.30 -11.29
C PRO A 397 3.64 22.26 -10.28
N GLU A 398 2.82 23.05 -9.56
CA GLU A 398 3.25 23.96 -8.50
C GLU A 398 4.01 23.23 -7.38
N GLU A 399 3.65 21.99 -7.04
CA GLU A 399 4.32 21.20 -6.00
C GLU A 399 5.77 20.86 -6.35
N ILE A 400 6.09 20.81 -7.65
CA ILE A 400 7.46 20.62 -8.14
C ILE A 400 8.19 21.96 -8.17
N THR A 401 7.53 23.03 -8.66
CA THR A 401 8.16 24.35 -8.74
C THR A 401 8.43 24.97 -7.37
N ALA A 402 7.63 24.64 -6.35
CA ALA A 402 7.87 25.03 -4.96
C ALA A 402 9.20 24.48 -4.40
N LEU A 403 9.74 23.42 -5.01
CA LEU A 403 11.06 22.89 -4.70
C LEU A 403 12.20 23.66 -5.40
N GLY A 404 11.88 24.73 -6.13
CA GLY A 404 12.82 25.50 -6.93
C GLY A 404 13.27 24.79 -8.22
N ARG A 405 12.53 23.79 -8.70
CA ARG A 405 12.90 22.94 -9.84
C ARG A 405 12.03 23.18 -11.06
N GLY A 406 12.61 23.05 -12.25
CA GLY A 406 11.84 22.96 -13.49
C GLY A 406 11.15 21.60 -13.60
N VAL A 407 9.86 21.57 -13.94
CA VAL A 407 9.08 20.32 -14.01
C VAL A 407 9.69 19.29 -14.98
N GLY A 408 10.18 19.74 -16.13
CA GLY A 408 10.80 18.85 -17.13
C GLY A 408 12.12 18.21 -16.65
N GLU A 409 12.97 19.00 -15.97
CA GLU A 409 14.23 18.54 -15.37
C GLU A 409 13.94 17.56 -14.23
N HIS A 410 13.02 17.92 -13.34
CA HIS A 410 12.58 17.07 -12.24
C HIS A 410 12.08 15.70 -12.70
N LEU A 411 11.25 15.66 -13.75
CA LEU A 411 10.78 14.40 -14.33
C LEU A 411 11.93 13.59 -14.94
N ALA A 412 12.95 14.23 -15.51
CA ALA A 412 14.11 13.53 -16.05
C ALA A 412 15.00 12.93 -14.96
N ASP A 413 15.20 13.64 -13.86
CA ASP A 413 15.94 13.16 -12.70
C ASP A 413 15.22 11.98 -12.04
N LEU A 414 13.90 12.11 -11.87
CA LEU A 414 13.08 11.03 -11.32
C LEU A 414 13.13 9.78 -12.19
N GLU A 415 12.98 9.94 -13.51
CA GLU A 415 13.11 8.82 -14.45
C GLU A 415 14.46 8.14 -14.36
N THR A 416 15.54 8.91 -14.28
CA THR A 416 16.90 8.39 -14.11
C THR A 416 17.01 7.59 -12.82
N ALA A 417 16.49 8.11 -11.71
CA ALA A 417 16.54 7.44 -10.40
C ALA A 417 15.74 6.13 -10.39
N VAL A 418 14.52 6.14 -10.95
CA VAL A 418 13.63 4.98 -10.96
C VAL A 418 14.11 3.89 -11.92
N ARG A 419 14.70 4.27 -13.05
CA ARG A 419 15.27 3.33 -14.03
C ARG A 419 16.66 2.81 -13.66
N ALA A 420 17.27 3.32 -12.59
CA ALA A 420 18.65 2.99 -12.21
C ALA A 420 18.90 1.48 -12.04
N VAL A 421 17.85 0.72 -11.74
CA VAL A 421 17.88 -0.75 -11.70
C VAL A 421 16.96 -1.30 -12.78
N GLY A 422 17.51 -2.07 -13.73
CA GLY A 422 16.74 -2.78 -14.75
C GLY A 422 16.10 -1.89 -15.84
N GLY A 423 16.37 -0.58 -15.86
CA GLY A 423 16.08 0.29 -17.02
C GLY A 423 14.61 0.58 -17.33
N ALA A 424 13.67 0.18 -16.47
CA ALA A 424 12.23 0.31 -16.71
C ALA A 424 11.54 1.12 -15.60
N LEU A 425 10.32 1.58 -15.86
CA LEU A 425 9.43 2.17 -14.85
C LEU A 425 8.70 1.08 -14.04
N PRO A 426 8.14 1.37 -12.85
CA PRO A 426 7.21 0.45 -12.21
C PRO A 426 5.98 0.23 -13.11
N PRO A 427 5.35 -0.96 -13.14
CA PRO A 427 4.26 -1.26 -14.06
C PRO A 427 2.92 -0.61 -13.67
N ALA A 428 2.84 0.04 -12.51
CA ALA A 428 1.62 0.64 -11.99
C ALA A 428 1.75 2.16 -11.86
N PRO A 429 0.82 2.94 -12.45
CA PRO A 429 0.73 4.36 -12.12
C PRO A 429 0.21 4.51 -10.68
N SER A 430 0.72 5.53 -10.00
CA SER A 430 0.18 5.94 -8.71
C SER A 430 -1.25 6.45 -8.86
N LEU A 431 -2.07 6.18 -7.86
CA LEU A 431 -3.44 6.64 -7.77
C LEU A 431 -3.56 7.93 -6.95
N TRP A 432 -2.50 8.36 -6.25
CA TRP A 432 -2.49 9.47 -5.31
C TRP A 432 -2.91 10.83 -5.92
N ALA A 433 -2.70 11.00 -7.22
CA ALA A 433 -2.88 12.29 -7.86
C ALA A 433 -4.15 12.48 -8.68
N ARG A 434 -5.03 11.47 -8.73
CA ARG A 434 -6.20 11.55 -9.61
C ARG A 434 -7.13 12.69 -9.23
N ARG A 435 -7.14 13.19 -7.98
CA ARG A 435 -8.06 14.27 -7.54
C ARG A 435 -7.56 15.06 -6.32
N LYS A 436 -6.48 15.83 -6.44
CA LYS A 436 -6.22 16.97 -5.56
C LYS A 436 -7.10 18.16 -6.03
N ALA A 437 -8.40 18.11 -5.81
CA ALA A 437 -9.23 19.31 -5.97
C ALA A 437 -8.90 20.26 -4.81
N PRO A 438 -8.67 21.57 -5.04
CA PRO A 438 -8.37 22.50 -3.97
C PRO A 438 -9.55 22.51 -3.00
N GLY A 439 -9.28 22.19 -1.72
CA GLY A 439 -10.29 22.33 -0.67
C GLY A 439 -10.67 23.80 -0.49
N PRO A 440 -11.93 24.11 -0.10
CA PRO A 440 -12.27 25.45 0.34
C PRO A 440 -11.41 25.85 1.55
N PRO A 441 -11.07 27.14 1.69
CA PRO A 441 -10.19 27.61 2.76
C PRO A 441 -10.75 27.26 4.14
N LEU A 442 -9.89 26.71 5.00
CA LEU A 442 -10.18 26.53 6.43
C LEU A 442 -10.39 27.91 7.07
N GLY A 443 -11.63 28.26 7.39
CA GLY A 443 -11.93 29.54 8.02
C GLY A 443 -13.39 30.00 8.00
N ALA A 444 -14.36 29.13 7.79
CA ALA A 444 -15.74 29.44 8.17
C ALA A 444 -16.01 28.75 9.51
N ASP A 445 -16.19 29.54 10.57
CA ASP A 445 -16.46 29.11 11.94
C ASP A 445 -17.81 28.38 12.12
N ASP A 446 -18.51 28.10 11.03
CA ASP A 446 -19.77 27.38 11.04
C ASP A 446 -19.54 25.98 10.49
N GLY A 447 -19.85 24.99 11.34
CA GLY A 447 -19.91 23.59 10.93
C GLY A 447 -20.70 23.46 9.63
N PRO A 448 -20.34 22.49 8.79
CA PRO A 448 -20.71 22.57 7.39
C PRO A 448 -22.24 22.36 7.25
N GLU A 449 -22.89 23.23 6.48
CA GLU A 449 -24.36 23.27 6.32
C GLU A 449 -24.93 21.94 5.83
N GLU A 450 -26.18 21.62 6.18
CA GLU A 450 -26.90 20.44 5.68
C GLU A 450 -26.93 20.45 4.13
N GLY A 451 -26.07 19.65 3.51
CA GLY A 451 -25.77 19.66 2.07
C GLY A 451 -24.28 19.51 1.76
N SER A 452 -23.41 19.92 2.70
CA SER A 452 -21.94 19.80 2.64
C SER A 452 -21.40 18.38 2.76
N TRP A 453 -22.27 17.41 3.04
CA TRP A 453 -21.90 16.01 3.24
C TRP A 453 -21.47 15.35 1.92
N GLU A 454 -22.06 15.77 0.79
CA GLU A 454 -21.64 15.34 -0.56
C GLU A 454 -20.28 15.92 -0.95
N GLU A 455 -19.95 17.16 -0.56
CA GLU A 455 -18.61 17.73 -0.76
C GLU A 455 -17.56 17.14 0.19
N ALA A 456 -17.91 16.86 1.45
CA ALA A 456 -17.05 16.11 2.36
C ALA A 456 -16.82 14.67 1.86
N PHE A 457 -17.86 14.05 1.27
CA PHE A 457 -17.80 12.77 0.60
C PHE A 457 -16.90 12.81 -0.64
N GLU A 458 -17.06 13.76 -1.56
CA GLU A 458 -16.18 13.89 -2.72
C GLU A 458 -14.71 14.11 -2.33
N ARG A 459 -14.46 14.74 -1.18
CA ARG A 459 -13.11 14.97 -0.64
C ARG A 459 -12.47 13.72 -0.04
N VAL A 460 -13.24 12.88 0.66
CA VAL A 460 -12.74 11.65 1.32
C VAL A 460 -12.79 10.45 0.36
N ALA A 461 -13.94 10.24 -0.31
CA ALA A 461 -14.17 9.17 -1.29
C ALA A 461 -13.57 9.46 -2.67
N GLY A 462 -13.19 10.72 -2.96
CA GLY A 462 -12.45 11.08 -4.16
C GLY A 462 -10.95 10.77 -4.12
N GLY A 463 -10.45 10.20 -3.02
CA GLY A 463 -9.07 9.69 -2.92
C GLY A 463 -8.78 8.51 -3.86
N SER A 464 -7.53 8.04 -3.84
CA SER A 464 -6.98 6.96 -4.68
C SER A 464 -7.69 5.61 -4.60
N ASP A 465 -8.52 5.41 -3.57
CA ASP A 465 -9.04 4.13 -3.17
C ASP A 465 -10.52 3.99 -3.58
N ARG A 466 -10.75 3.36 -4.73
CA ARG A 466 -12.10 3.08 -5.22
C ARG A 466 -12.83 2.15 -4.25
N LEU A 467 -12.14 1.25 -3.53
CA LEU A 467 -12.77 0.44 -2.51
C LEU A 467 -13.29 1.32 -1.37
N MET A 468 -12.53 2.29 -0.85
CA MET A 468 -13.06 3.28 0.11
C MET A 468 -14.30 4.00 -0.41
N ALA A 469 -14.31 4.45 -1.66
CA ALA A 469 -15.50 5.06 -2.25
C ALA A 469 -16.69 4.09 -2.27
N LEU A 470 -16.42 2.81 -2.57
CA LEU A 470 -17.45 1.78 -2.59
C LEU A 470 -17.98 1.42 -1.19
N LEU A 471 -17.08 1.38 -0.19
CA LEU A 471 -17.37 1.07 1.21
C LEU A 471 -18.12 2.22 1.88
N TRP A 472 -17.75 3.46 1.63
CA TRP A 472 -18.42 4.61 2.21
C TRP A 472 -19.90 4.65 1.79
N ASP A 473 -20.25 4.41 0.53
CA ASP A 473 -21.67 4.38 0.12
C ASP A 473 -22.49 3.35 0.91
N ARG A 474 -21.88 2.22 1.29
CA ARG A 474 -22.54 1.18 2.08
C ARG A 474 -22.61 1.51 3.57
N TYR A 475 -21.52 2.05 4.12
CA TYR A 475 -21.33 2.25 5.56
C TYR A 475 -21.50 3.71 6.00
N ALA A 476 -21.87 4.60 5.09
CA ALA A 476 -22.08 6.03 5.35
C ALA A 476 -22.98 6.30 6.56
N PRO A 477 -24.09 5.56 6.79
CA PRO A 477 -24.89 5.74 7.99
C PRO A 477 -24.13 5.44 9.29
N GLU A 478 -23.31 4.38 9.30
CA GLU A 478 -22.51 4.00 10.48
C GLU A 478 -21.38 5.01 10.72
N VAL A 479 -20.75 5.48 9.65
CA VAL A 479 -19.68 6.50 9.71
C VAL A 479 -20.20 7.87 10.16
N ARG A 480 -21.41 8.26 9.74
CA ARG A 480 -22.04 9.53 10.16
C ARG A 480 -22.41 9.54 11.65
N ASN A 481 -22.65 8.36 12.22
CA ASN A 481 -23.16 8.19 13.58
C ASN A 481 -22.08 7.78 14.61
N ALA A 482 -20.89 7.40 14.16
CA ALA A 482 -19.71 7.13 15.00
C ALA A 482 -19.02 8.42 15.44
#